data_AF-A0A973WD03-F1
#
_entry.id   AF-A0A973WD03-F1
#
_cell.length_a   1.000
_cell.length_b   1.000
_cell.length_c   1.000
_cell.angle_alpha   90.00
_cell.angle_beta   90.00
_cell.angle_gamma   90.00
#
_symmetry.space_group_name_H-M   'P 1'
#
loop_
_entity.id
_entity.type
_entity.pdbx_description
1 polymer ?
#
loop_
_entity_poly.entity_id
_entity_poly.type
_entity_poly.pdbx_seq_one_letter_code
_entity_poly.pdbx_strand_id
1 'polypeptide(L)' 'MSRTHKIEDYRNFGIMAHIDAGKTTTTERILFYTGKSHKIGEVHDGAATMDWMEQ' A
#
# COMPACT_ATOMS: atom_id res chain seq x y z
N MET A 1 24.25 6.13 0.63
CA MET A 1 23.41 7.32 0.38
C MET A 1 23.07 7.96 1.72
N SER A 2 23.21 9.28 1.85
CA SER A 2 22.75 10.02 3.03
C SER A 2 21.23 10.12 3.03
N ARG A 3 20.61 10.09 4.22
CA ARG A 3 19.14 10.20 4.37
C ARG A 3 18.68 11.61 3.98
N THR A 4 17.59 11.72 3.22
CA THR A 4 16.97 12.99 2.80
C THR A 4 15.96 13.53 3.82
N HIS A 5 15.45 12.68 4.72
CA HIS A 5 14.44 13.04 5.72
C HIS A 5 14.94 12.70 7.14
N LYS A 6 14.35 13.32 8.15
CA LYS A 6 14.69 13.05 9.55
C LYS A 6 14.17 11.68 9.97
N ILE A 7 14.87 11.02 10.90
CA ILE A 7 14.49 9.67 11.35
C ILE A 7 13.09 9.64 12.00
N GLU A 8 12.70 10.73 12.66
CA GLU A 8 11.40 10.92 13.33
C GLU A 8 10.20 10.92 12.37
N ASP A 9 10.44 11.12 11.07
CA ASP A 9 9.40 11.15 10.02
C ASP A 9 9.17 9.79 9.37
N TYR A 10 10.08 8.82 9.52
CA TYR A 10 9.94 7.50 8.91
C TYR A 10 8.91 6.64 9.65
N ARG A 11 8.11 5.88 8.91
CA ARG A 11 7.17 4.87 9.43
C ARG A 11 7.38 3.57 8.66
N ASN A 12 7.94 2.56 9.34
CA ASN A 12 8.10 1.21 8.79
C ASN A 12 7.06 0.30 9.45
N PHE A 13 6.11 -0.20 8.67
CA PHE A 13 5.04 -1.08 9.16
C PHE A 13 4.60 -2.04 8.06
N GLY A 14 3.90 -3.11 8.46
CA GLY A 14 3.30 -4.08 7.55
C GLY A 14 1.89 -4.43 7.99
N ILE A 15 1.05 -4.84 7.05
CA ILE A 15 -0.33 -5.27 7.30
C ILE A 15 -0.36 -6.80 7.22
N MET A 16 -0.60 -7.45 8.35
CA MET A 16 -0.82 -8.89 8.42
C MET A 16 -2.28 -9.14 8.79
N ALA A 17 -2.96 -9.97 8.00
CA ALA A 17 -4.37 -10.25 8.19
C ALA A 17 -4.69 -11.68 7.73
N HIS A 18 -5.80 -12.22 8.23
CA HIS A 18 -6.36 -13.50 7.77
C HIS A 18 -6.69 -13.45 6.27
N ILE A 19 -6.88 -14.62 5.64
CA ILE A 19 -7.33 -14.68 4.24
C ILE A 19 -8.67 -13.93 4.11
N ASP A 20 -8.81 -13.18 3.02
CA ASP A 20 -9.97 -12.34 2.70
C ASP A 20 -10.35 -11.24 3.71
N ALA A 21 -9.46 -10.92 4.67
CA ALA A 21 -9.69 -9.83 5.63
C ALA A 21 -9.44 -8.41 5.06
N GLY A 22 -9.20 -8.27 3.75
CA GLY A 22 -9.03 -6.97 3.11
C GLY A 22 -7.64 -6.33 3.26
N LYS A 23 -6.58 -7.13 3.42
CA LYS A 23 -5.17 -6.65 3.46
C LYS A 23 -4.86 -5.76 2.25
N THR A 24 -5.16 -6.24 1.05
CA THR A 24 -4.86 -5.55 -0.21
C THR A 24 -5.69 -4.27 -0.35
N THR A 25 -6.99 -4.31 -0.06
CA THR A 25 -7.89 -3.14 -0.07
C THR A 25 -7.41 -2.04 0.89
N THR A 26 -6.90 -2.42 2.06
CA THR A 26 -6.37 -1.46 3.04
C THR A 26 -5.10 -0.79 2.53
N THR A 27 -4.20 -1.54 1.89
CA THR A 27 -2.99 -1.01 1.26
C THR A 27 -3.31 0.02 0.17
N GLU A 28 -4.27 -0.28 -0.73
CA GLU A 28 -4.65 0.66 -1.81
C GLU A 28 -5.18 1.99 -1.26
N ARG A 29 -5.93 1.97 -0.16
CA ARG A 29 -6.40 3.19 0.52
C ARG A 29 -5.24 4.00 1.11
N ILE A 30 -4.25 3.34 1.72
CA ILE A 30 -3.05 4.03 2.23
C ILE A 30 -2.29 4.70 1.07
N LEU A 31 -2.12 4.02 -0.06
CA LEU A 31 -1.46 4.58 -1.25
C LEU A 31 -2.23 5.78 -1.82
N PHE A 32 -3.56 5.72 -1.83
CA PHE A 32 -4.40 6.85 -2.25
C PHE A 32 -4.28 8.05 -1.32
N TYR A 33 -4.47 7.86 -0.01
CA TYR A 33 -4.44 8.97 0.97
C TYR A 33 -3.05 9.59 1.14
N THR A 34 -1.98 8.83 0.90
CA THR A 34 -0.61 9.36 0.89
C THR A 34 -0.26 10.06 -0.41
N GLY A 35 -1.17 10.10 -1.40
CA GLY A 35 -0.93 10.69 -2.72
C GLY A 35 0.05 9.88 -3.58
N LYS A 36 0.41 8.66 -3.17
CA LYS A 36 1.28 7.76 -3.93
C LYS A 36 0.57 7.14 -5.14
N SER A 37 -0.74 6.96 -5.06
CA SER A 37 -1.61 6.58 -6.18
C SER A 37 -2.74 7.60 -6.35
N HIS A 38 -3.10 7.89 -7.59
CA HIS A 38 -4.20 8.80 -7.93
C HIS A 38 -5.54 8.09 -8.18
N LYS A 39 -5.58 6.77 -8.01
CA LYS A 39 -6.77 5.93 -8.20
C LYS A 39 -6.88 4.95 -7.05
N ILE A 40 -8.09 4.75 -6.55
CA ILE A 40 -8.40 3.66 -5.61
C ILE A 40 -8.71 2.45 -6.49
N GLY A 41 -7.77 1.50 -6.56
CA GLY A 41 -8.03 0.19 -7.15
C GLY A 41 -8.82 -0.66 -6.18
N GLU A 42 -9.88 -1.31 -6.64
CA GLU A 42 -10.50 -2.41 -5.90
C GLU A 42 -9.92 -3.74 -6.37
N VAL A 43 -9.61 -4.60 -5.40
CA VAL A 43 -9.11 -5.97 -5.63
C VAL A 43 -10.12 -6.79 -6.43
N HIS A 44 -11.42 -6.53 -6.22
CA HIS A 44 -12.51 -7.22 -6.91
C HIS A 44 -12.53 -6.94 -8.42
N ASP A 45 -12.00 -5.80 -8.85
CA ASP A 45 -11.95 -5.41 -10.25
C ASP A 45 -10.61 -5.74 -10.92
N GLY A 46 -9.69 -6.42 -10.22
CA GLY A 46 -8.33 -6.69 -10.71
C GLY A 46 -7.51 -5.43 -11.01
N ALA A 47 -7.94 -4.29 -10.46
CA ALA A 47 -7.37 -2.96 -10.70
C ALA A 47 -6.48 -2.50 -9.53
N ALA A 48 -6.28 -3.34 -8.51
CA ALA A 48 -5.39 -3.00 -7.40
C ALA A 48 -3.95 -2.94 -7.92
N THR A 49 -3.28 -1.83 -7.59
CA THR A 49 -1.90 -1.57 -8.03
C THR A 49 -0.95 -2.66 -7.55
N MET A 50 -1.30 -3.33 -6.45
CA MET A 50 -0.52 -4.38 -5.80
C MET A 50 -0.83 -5.81 -6.31
N ASP A 51 -1.76 -6.01 -7.24
CA ASP A 51 -2.13 -7.35 -7.73
C ASP A 51 -1.12 -7.95 -8.74
N TRP A 52 -0.13 -7.19 -9.20
CA TRP A 52 0.94 -7.68 -10.07
C TRP A 52 2.30 -7.58 -9.37
N MET A 53 2.71 -8.68 -8.74
CA MET A 53 4.12 -8.93 -8.41
C MET A 53 4.61 -10.03 -9.35
N GLU A 54 5.66 -9.77 -10.13
CA GLU A 54 6.48 -10.86 -10.69
C GLU A 54 6.90 -11.76 -9.52
N GLN A 55 6.58 -13.05 -9.64
CA GLN A 55 6.76 -14.04 -8.59
C GLN A 55 8.24 -14.40 -8.39
#